data_AF-A0A2G6L0K3-F1
#
_entry.id   AF-A0A2G6L0K3-F1
#
_cell.length_a   1.000
_cell.length_b   1.000
_cell.length_c   1.000
_cell.angle_alpha   90.00
_cell.angle_beta   90.00
_cell.angle_gamma   90.00
#
_symmetry.space_group_name_H-M   'P 1'
#
loop_
_entity.id
_entity.type
_entity.pdbx_description
1 polymer ?
#
loop_
_entity_poly.entity_id
_entity_poly.type
_entity_poly.pdbx_seq_one_letter_code
_entity_poly.pdbx_strand_id
1 'polypeptide(L)'
;MPAIDKYSWGFFLFVFIIAAVVFASFWLAPGGFGVLVVAPEAVFSLLSLIFVVTLFVERVQEVMLTNWRAAGADALELDILVLERKLSRLAGVSQQSQEDLYAKLERLRLQRLNYRSRTRVLALRMGLVFGIAVSLAGVRTLEFLVPSSTVLAFGLAQQILFHSVDVILTGGVIAGGSDGIHKMAELYRVFVETKSKKEKRKLSPLKDK
;
A
#
# COMPACT_ATOMS: atom_id res chain seq x y z
N MET A 1 14.69 21.13 2.75
CA MET A 1 13.50 20.71 1.96
C MET A 1 13.92 19.57 1.05
N PRO A 2 13.35 18.37 1.16
CA PRO A 2 13.72 17.26 0.27
C PRO A 2 13.29 17.62 -1.15
N ALA A 3 14.24 17.53 -2.09
CA ALA A 3 13.96 17.75 -3.51
C ALA A 3 12.94 16.70 -3.98
N ILE A 4 11.70 17.14 -4.15
CA ILE A 4 10.61 16.38 -4.76
C ILE A 4 11.07 16.08 -6.20
N ASP A 5 11.42 14.83 -6.43
CA ASP A 5 11.85 14.29 -7.71
C ASP A 5 10.78 14.57 -8.77
N LYS A 6 11.18 15.08 -9.94
CA LYS A 6 10.28 15.51 -11.05
C LYS A 6 9.24 14.44 -11.43
N TYR A 7 9.55 13.17 -11.18
CA TYR A 7 8.69 12.00 -11.41
C TYR A 7 7.64 11.75 -10.32
N SER A 8 7.84 12.24 -9.10
CA SER A 8 6.84 12.15 -8.03
C SER A 8 5.63 13.05 -8.29
N TRP A 9 5.83 14.18 -8.98
CA TRP A 9 4.74 15.11 -9.29
C TRP A 9 3.70 14.49 -10.23
N GLY A 10 4.15 13.69 -11.21
CA GLY A 10 3.25 12.91 -12.07
C GLY A 10 2.44 11.87 -11.31
N PHE A 11 3.03 11.21 -10.32
CA PHE A 11 2.32 10.26 -9.45
C PHE A 11 1.28 10.96 -8.57
N PHE A 12 1.63 12.10 -7.96
CA PHE A 12 0.68 12.89 -7.17
C PHE A 12 -0.44 13.45 -8.03
N LEU A 13 -0.15 13.89 -9.26
CA LEU A 13 -1.14 14.37 -10.21
C LEU A 13 -2.08 13.23 -10.65
N PHE A 14 -1.56 12.03 -10.89
CA PHE A 14 -2.36 10.85 -11.19
C PHE A 14 -3.29 10.47 -10.02
N VAL A 15 -2.75 10.40 -8.79
CA VAL A 15 -3.55 10.14 -7.58
C VAL A 15 -4.57 11.26 -7.35
N PHE A 16 -4.20 12.51 -7.60
CA PHE A 16 -5.08 13.67 -7.48
C PHE A 16 -6.22 13.63 -8.50
N ILE A 17 -5.95 13.27 -9.76
CA ILE A 17 -6.98 13.08 -10.78
C ILE A 17 -7.95 11.98 -10.34
N ILE A 18 -7.44 10.85 -9.88
CA ILE A 18 -8.27 9.75 -9.36
C ILE A 18 -9.12 10.23 -8.17
N ALA A 19 -8.52 10.93 -7.21
CA ALA A 19 -9.23 11.46 -6.05
C ALA A 19 -10.26 12.53 -6.43
N ALA A 20 -9.96 13.39 -7.40
CA ALA A 20 -10.86 14.42 -7.91
C ALA A 20 -12.05 13.80 -8.66
N VAL A 21 -11.83 12.74 -9.43
CA VAL A 21 -12.91 11.97 -10.10
C VAL A 21 -13.83 11.33 -9.06
N VAL A 22 -13.27 10.74 -8.00
CA VAL A 22 -14.04 10.18 -6.88
C VAL A 22 -14.82 11.26 -6.14
N PHE A 23 -14.18 12.39 -5.82
CA PHE A 23 -14.79 13.50 -5.08
C PHE A 23 -15.90 14.19 -5.89
N ALA A 24 -15.65 14.47 -7.18
CA ALA A 24 -16.65 15.03 -8.08
C ALA A 24 -17.86 14.08 -8.18
N SER A 25 -17.62 12.78 -8.34
CA SER A 25 -18.71 11.80 -8.39
C SER A 25 -19.51 11.80 -7.08
N PHE A 26 -18.88 11.98 -5.91
CA PHE A 26 -19.54 11.96 -4.60
C PHE A 26 -20.48 13.15 -4.42
N TRP A 27 -20.04 14.31 -4.93
CA TRP A 27 -20.80 15.55 -4.85
C TRP A 27 -22.04 15.53 -5.77
N LEU A 28 -22.01 14.77 -6.87
CA LEU A 28 -23.08 14.71 -7.86
C LEU A 28 -24.25 13.76 -7.50
N ALA A 29 -24.12 12.85 -6.53
CA ALA A 29 -25.19 11.88 -6.24
C ALA A 29 -25.22 11.42 -4.76
N PRO A 30 -25.91 12.15 -3.87
CA PRO A 30 -26.15 11.71 -2.49
C PRO A 30 -27.25 10.63 -2.45
N GLY A 31 -26.92 9.42 -2.88
CA GLY A 31 -27.78 8.24 -2.73
C GLY A 31 -27.51 7.53 -1.40
N GLY A 32 -28.56 7.23 -0.63
CA GLY A 32 -28.42 6.49 0.63
C GLY A 32 -27.91 5.07 0.40
N PHE A 33 -26.82 4.70 1.08
CA PHE A 33 -26.32 3.32 1.08
C PHE A 33 -27.25 2.43 1.91
N GLY A 34 -27.85 1.43 1.28
CA GLY A 34 -28.63 0.40 1.98
C GLY A 34 -27.76 -0.37 3.00
N VAL A 35 -28.37 -0.86 4.08
CA VAL A 35 -27.65 -1.62 5.10
C VAL A 35 -27.15 -2.93 4.51
N LEU A 36 -25.83 -3.05 4.36
CA LEU A 36 -25.15 -4.27 3.93
C LEU A 36 -25.28 -5.37 4.99
N VAL A 37 -25.99 -6.45 4.64
CA VAL A 37 -25.97 -7.71 5.38
C VAL A 37 -24.96 -8.62 4.68
N VAL A 38 -23.76 -8.68 5.24
CA VAL A 38 -22.65 -9.48 4.70
C VAL A 38 -22.56 -10.78 5.49
N ALA A 39 -22.55 -11.92 4.79
CA ALA A 39 -22.34 -13.23 5.39
C ALA A 39 -20.85 -13.40 5.77
N PRO A 40 -20.51 -13.94 6.96
CA PRO A 40 -19.12 -14.13 7.38
C PRO A 40 -18.28 -14.94 6.39
N GLU A 41 -18.88 -15.94 5.74
CA GLU A 41 -18.23 -16.84 4.78
C GLU A 41 -17.76 -16.07 3.54
N ALA A 42 -18.53 -15.07 3.10
CA ALA A 42 -18.15 -14.20 1.99
C ALA A 42 -16.91 -13.37 2.36
N VAL A 43 -16.82 -12.87 3.59
CA VAL A 43 -15.65 -12.11 4.06
C VAL A 43 -14.40 -12.99 4.05
N PHE A 44 -14.49 -14.23 4.55
CA PHE A 44 -13.35 -15.15 4.52
C PHE A 44 -12.93 -15.51 3.10
N SER A 45 -13.89 -15.81 2.21
CA SER A 45 -13.62 -16.08 0.79
C SER A 45 -12.88 -14.91 0.12
N LEU A 46 -13.34 -13.68 0.37
CA LEU A 46 -12.70 -12.48 -0.14
C LEU A 46 -11.27 -12.32 0.41
N LEU A 47 -11.09 -12.43 1.73
CA LEU A 47 -9.77 -12.31 2.34
C LEU A 47 -8.80 -13.36 1.80
N SER A 48 -9.26 -14.58 1.58
CA SER A 48 -8.45 -15.64 0.95
C SER A 48 -8.05 -15.30 -0.48
N LEU A 49 -8.99 -14.80 -1.30
CA LEU A 49 -8.70 -14.38 -2.67
C LEU A 49 -7.69 -13.24 -2.70
N ILE A 50 -7.93 -12.17 -1.93
CA ILE A 50 -7.02 -11.03 -1.82
C ILE A 50 -5.65 -11.50 -1.32
N PHE A 51 -5.60 -12.43 -0.37
CA PHE A 51 -4.35 -12.98 0.14
C PHE A 51 -3.51 -13.67 -0.93
N VAL A 52 -4.11 -14.56 -1.72
CA VAL A 52 -3.40 -15.22 -2.82
C VAL A 52 -2.91 -14.21 -3.85
N VAL A 53 -3.76 -13.26 -4.23
CA VAL A 53 -3.42 -12.20 -5.18
C VAL A 53 -2.27 -11.34 -4.66
N THR A 54 -2.34 -10.93 -3.40
CA THR A 54 -1.30 -10.10 -2.77
C THR A 54 0.02 -10.83 -2.68
N LEU A 55 0.05 -12.12 -2.31
CA LEU A 55 1.27 -12.92 -2.32
C LEU A 55 1.89 -13.00 -3.73
N PHE A 56 1.07 -13.16 -4.76
CA PHE A 56 1.55 -13.18 -6.13
C PHE A 56 2.15 -11.82 -6.55
N VAL A 57 1.44 -10.72 -6.26
CA VAL A 57 1.92 -9.36 -6.56
C VAL A 57 3.21 -9.05 -5.81
N GLU A 58 3.27 -9.41 -4.52
CA GLU A 58 4.47 -9.27 -3.69
C GLU A 58 5.65 -10.02 -4.32
N ARG A 59 5.43 -11.25 -4.78
CA ARG A 59 6.47 -12.05 -5.43
C ARG A 59 6.94 -11.42 -6.76
N VAL A 60 6.03 -10.92 -7.58
CA VAL A 60 6.37 -10.23 -8.83
C VAL A 60 7.20 -8.98 -8.54
N GLN A 61 6.78 -8.17 -7.57
CA GLN A 61 7.49 -6.96 -7.17
C GLN A 61 8.90 -7.28 -6.64
N GLU A 62 9.03 -8.31 -5.82
CA GLU A 62 10.32 -8.74 -5.27
C GLU A 62 11.29 -9.10 -6.39
N VAL A 63 10.86 -9.92 -7.36
CA VAL A 63 11.71 -10.32 -8.49
C VAL A 63 12.11 -9.12 -9.35
N MET A 64 11.17 -8.24 -9.68
CA MET A 64 11.46 -7.04 -10.47
C MET A 64 12.42 -6.10 -9.74
N LEU A 65 12.19 -5.84 -8.45
CA LEU A 65 13.02 -4.94 -7.64
C LEU A 65 14.40 -5.53 -7.39
N THR A 66 14.51 -6.83 -7.19
CA THR A 66 15.80 -7.49 -6.98
C THR A 66 16.66 -7.34 -8.23
N ASN A 67 16.11 -7.63 -9.41
CA ASN A 67 16.83 -7.48 -10.68
C ASN A 67 17.20 -6.01 -10.97
N TRP A 68 16.29 -5.07 -10.72
CA TRP A 68 16.54 -3.66 -11.00
C TRP A 68 17.48 -3.00 -9.98
N ARG A 69 17.46 -3.44 -8.72
CA ARG A 69 18.24 -2.84 -7.63
C ARG A 69 19.64 -3.43 -7.48
N ALA A 70 19.84 -4.70 -7.86
CA ALA A 70 21.08 -5.44 -7.62
C ALA A 70 22.32 -4.64 -8.06
N ALA A 71 22.38 -4.23 -9.33
CA ALA A 71 23.56 -3.55 -9.86
C ALA A 71 23.96 -2.27 -9.11
N GLY A 72 23.00 -1.47 -8.65
CA GLY A 72 23.28 -0.23 -7.92
C GLY A 72 23.63 -0.45 -6.45
N ALA A 73 22.98 -1.43 -5.80
CA ALA A 73 23.29 -1.80 -4.42
C ALA A 73 24.67 -2.43 -4.30
N ASP A 74 25.02 -3.33 -5.23
CA ASP A 74 26.28 -4.07 -5.23
C ASP A 74 27.47 -3.14 -5.46
N ALA A 75 27.32 -2.13 -6.33
CA ALA A 75 28.35 -1.12 -6.57
C ALA A 75 28.65 -0.30 -5.29
N LEU A 76 27.62 0.18 -4.60
CA LEU A 76 27.77 0.94 -3.35
C LEU A 76 28.37 0.07 -2.23
N GLU A 77 28.00 -1.20 -2.16
CA GLU A 77 28.53 -2.16 -1.19
C GLU A 77 30.02 -2.46 -1.45
N LEU A 78 30.40 -2.64 -2.71
CA LEU A 78 31.79 -2.81 -3.10
C LEU A 78 32.63 -1.59 -2.75
N ASP A 79 32.14 -0.37 -3.03
CA ASP A 79 32.85 0.87 -2.70
C ASP A 79 33.07 1.05 -1.19
N ILE A 80 32.06 0.73 -0.38
CA ILE A 80 32.15 0.73 1.09
C ILE A 80 33.23 -0.28 1.54
N LEU A 81 33.18 -1.51 1.03
CA LEU A 81 34.15 -2.56 1.38
C LEU A 81 35.58 -2.20 0.98
N VAL A 82 35.78 -1.51 -0.15
CA VAL A 82 37.09 -1.05 -0.59
C VAL A 82 37.61 0.06 0.33
N LEU A 83 36.76 1.00 0.73
CA LEU A 83 37.16 2.08 1.64
C LEU A 83 37.46 1.58 3.05
N GLU A 84 36.65 0.67 3.60
CA GLU A 84 36.90 0.05 4.90
C GLU A 84 38.23 -0.69 4.90
N ARG A 85 38.53 -1.45 3.84
CA ARG A 85 39.85 -2.09 3.68
C ARG A 85 41.00 -1.09 3.60
N LYS A 86 40.82 0.06 2.95
CA LYS A 86 41.85 1.12 2.90
C LYS A 86 42.09 1.74 4.27
N LEU A 87 41.03 2.03 5.03
CA LEU A 87 41.12 2.54 6.39
C LEU A 87 41.84 1.57 7.32
N SER A 88 41.53 0.27 7.27
CA SER A 88 42.21 -0.75 8.08
C SER A 88 43.70 -0.86 7.77
N ARG A 89 44.12 -0.62 6.51
CA ARG A 89 45.54 -0.65 6.11
C ARG A 89 46.31 0.62 6.47
N LEU A 90 45.59 1.73 6.67
CA LEU A 90 46.17 3.04 7.01
C LEU A 90 46.16 3.32 8.52
N ALA A 91 45.85 2.32 9.35
CA ALA A 91 45.93 2.41 10.81
C ALA A 91 47.38 2.75 11.24
N GLY A 92 47.66 4.04 11.44
CA GLY A 92 48.98 4.57 11.80
C GLY A 92 49.56 5.65 10.87
N VAL A 93 48.90 5.98 9.76
CA VAL A 93 49.31 7.07 8.83
C VAL A 93 48.61 8.39 9.21
N SER A 94 49.11 9.53 8.70
CA SER A 94 48.67 10.91 9.02
C SER A 94 47.17 11.08 9.27
N GLN A 95 46.83 11.75 10.38
CA GLN A 95 45.47 12.01 10.85
C GLN A 95 44.56 12.63 9.77
N GLN A 96 45.12 13.55 8.97
CA GLN A 96 44.41 14.29 7.94
C GLN A 96 43.91 13.40 6.78
N SER A 97 44.71 12.42 6.36
CA SER A 97 44.31 11.47 5.30
C SER A 97 43.30 10.43 5.79
N GLN A 98 43.26 10.16 7.11
CA GLN A 98 42.24 9.30 7.70
C GLN A 98 40.89 10.01 7.77
N GLU A 99 40.85 11.29 8.16
CA GLU A 99 39.61 12.08 8.22
C GLU A 99 38.89 12.14 6.86
N ASP A 100 39.63 12.38 5.77
CA ASP A 100 39.06 12.41 4.42
C ASP A 100 38.42 11.06 4.01
N LEU A 101 39.06 9.96 4.38
CA LEU A 101 38.56 8.61 4.11
C LEU A 101 37.32 8.28 4.95
N TYR A 102 37.29 8.70 6.22
CA TYR A 102 36.11 8.57 7.07
C TYR A 102 34.92 9.39 6.53
N ALA A 103 35.16 10.65 6.14
CA ALA A 103 34.12 11.48 5.54
C ALA A 103 33.57 10.87 4.24
N LYS A 104 34.43 10.26 3.42
CA LYS A 104 34.01 9.57 2.19
C LYS A 104 33.23 8.29 2.49
N LEU A 105 33.63 7.51 3.48
CA LEU A 105 32.90 6.31 3.93
C LEU A 105 31.49 6.67 4.44
N GLU A 106 31.39 7.72 5.24
CA GLU A 106 30.11 8.22 5.75
C GLU A 106 29.18 8.64 4.62
N ARG A 107 29.69 9.37 3.62
CA ARG A 107 28.92 9.75 2.43
C ARG A 107 28.39 8.53 1.67
N LEU A 108 29.20 7.48 1.49
CA LEU A 108 28.75 6.24 0.83
C LEU A 108 27.66 5.52 1.63
N ARG A 109 27.80 5.47 2.96
CA ARG A 109 26.76 4.90 3.85
C ARG A 109 25.45 5.69 3.75
N LEU A 110 25.51 7.02 3.74
CA LEU A 110 24.35 7.88 3.52
C LEU A 110 23.73 7.67 2.14
N GLN A 111 24.54 7.50 1.09
CA GLN A 111 24.06 7.16 -0.25
C GLN A 111 23.36 5.80 -0.28
N ARG A 112 23.89 4.78 0.40
CA ARG A 112 23.25 3.45 0.53
C ARG A 112 21.89 3.55 1.22
N LEU A 113 21.79 4.31 2.32
CA LEU A 113 20.53 4.54 3.02
C LEU A 113 19.50 5.27 2.14
N ASN A 114 19.93 6.32 1.43
CA ASN A 114 19.07 7.04 0.49
C ASN A 114 18.60 6.15 -0.67
N TYR A 115 19.49 5.31 -1.22
CA TYR A 115 19.15 4.36 -2.27
C TYR A 115 18.13 3.32 -1.77
N ARG A 116 18.31 2.78 -0.57
CA ARG A 116 17.33 1.87 0.08
C ARG A 116 15.97 2.56 0.28
N SER A 117 15.97 3.81 0.74
CA SER A 117 14.74 4.58 0.94
C SER A 117 13.99 4.81 -0.37
N ARG A 118 14.70 5.27 -1.42
CA ARG A 118 14.10 5.50 -2.75
C ARG A 118 13.52 4.22 -3.36
N THR A 119 14.22 3.10 -3.22
CA THR A 119 13.75 1.81 -3.76
C THR A 119 12.52 1.29 -3.01
N ARG A 120 12.37 1.58 -1.71
CA ARG A 120 11.15 1.27 -0.95
C ARG A 120 9.95 2.08 -1.45
N VAL A 121 10.13 3.37 -1.75
CA VAL A 121 9.06 4.22 -2.30
C VAL A 121 8.65 3.72 -3.69
N LEU A 122 9.62 3.34 -4.52
CA LEU A 122 9.36 2.77 -5.84
C LEU A 122 8.57 1.46 -5.75
N ALA A 123 8.94 0.57 -4.81
CA ALA A 123 8.22 -0.67 -4.56
C ALA A 123 6.73 -0.43 -4.28
N LEU A 124 6.42 0.53 -3.40
CA LEU A 124 5.05 0.87 -3.04
C LEU A 124 4.28 1.45 -4.24
N ARG A 125 4.91 2.30 -5.05
CA ARG A 125 4.29 2.83 -6.29
C ARG A 125 3.98 1.71 -7.29
N MET A 126 4.92 0.79 -7.49
CA MET A 126 4.72 -0.38 -8.37
C MET A 126 3.59 -1.27 -7.85
N GLY A 127 3.49 -1.45 -6.54
CA GLY A 127 2.43 -2.24 -5.90
C GLY A 127 1.06 -1.63 -6.12
N LEU A 128 0.96 -0.29 -6.05
CA LEU A 128 -0.28 0.40 -6.35
C LEU A 128 -0.70 0.24 -7.81
N VAL A 129 0.26 0.34 -8.75
CA VAL A 129 -0.02 0.12 -10.17
C VAL A 129 -0.51 -1.30 -10.43
N PHE A 130 0.16 -2.31 -9.86
CA PHE A 130 -0.27 -3.70 -9.98
C PHE A 130 -1.62 -3.95 -9.30
N GLY A 131 -1.84 -3.41 -8.11
CA GLY A 131 -3.12 -3.52 -7.40
C GLY A 131 -4.28 -2.91 -8.18
N ILE A 132 -4.09 -1.74 -8.81
CA ILE A 132 -5.09 -1.13 -9.69
C ILE A 132 -5.33 -2.00 -10.92
N ALA A 133 -4.28 -2.50 -11.58
CA ALA A 133 -4.42 -3.38 -12.74
C ALA A 133 -5.19 -4.67 -12.41
N VAL A 134 -4.88 -5.28 -11.27
CA VAL A 134 -5.58 -6.47 -10.77
C VAL A 134 -7.04 -6.16 -10.44
N SER A 135 -7.32 -4.97 -9.91
CA SER A 135 -8.69 -4.57 -9.62
C SER A 135 -9.52 -4.29 -10.88
N LEU A 136 -8.89 -3.72 -11.90
CA LEU A 136 -9.49 -3.59 -13.23
C LEU A 136 -9.74 -4.96 -13.89
N ALA A 137 -8.89 -5.96 -13.62
CA ALA A 137 -9.08 -7.34 -14.09
C ALA A 137 -10.22 -8.09 -13.38
N GLY A 138 -10.85 -7.49 -12.37
CA GLY A 138 -12.07 -8.01 -11.74
C GLY A 138 -11.90 -8.45 -10.28
N VAL A 139 -10.70 -8.35 -9.70
CA VAL A 139 -10.51 -8.58 -8.26
C VAL A 139 -10.96 -7.33 -7.50
N ARG A 140 -12.18 -7.35 -6.95
CA ARG A 140 -12.83 -6.18 -6.36
C ARG A 140 -13.32 -6.50 -4.94
N THR A 141 -13.03 -5.61 -4.00
CA THR A 141 -13.31 -5.86 -2.57
C THR A 141 -14.72 -5.47 -2.17
N LEU A 142 -15.14 -4.24 -2.49
CA LEU A 142 -16.47 -3.73 -2.15
C LEU A 142 -17.54 -4.38 -3.00
N GLU A 143 -17.31 -4.55 -4.31
CA GLU A 143 -18.27 -5.19 -5.21
C GLU A 143 -18.53 -6.65 -4.82
N PHE A 144 -17.55 -7.35 -4.26
CA PHE A 144 -17.75 -8.71 -3.74
C PHE A 144 -18.64 -8.73 -2.48
N LEU A 145 -18.61 -7.66 -1.67
CA LEU A 145 -19.42 -7.54 -0.46
C LEU A 145 -20.84 -7.00 -0.73
N VAL A 146 -21.03 -6.28 -1.83
CA VAL A 146 -22.30 -5.63 -2.16
C VAL A 146 -23.08 -6.49 -3.15
N PRO A 147 -24.34 -6.88 -2.86
CA PRO A 147 -25.16 -7.61 -3.81
C PRO A 147 -25.27 -6.84 -5.14
N SER A 148 -25.07 -7.54 -6.27
CA SER A 148 -25.09 -6.91 -7.60
C SER A 148 -26.42 -6.21 -7.90
N SER A 149 -27.52 -6.66 -7.31
CA SER A 149 -28.84 -6.02 -7.39
C SER A 149 -28.88 -4.63 -6.76
N THR A 150 -28.09 -4.38 -5.72
CA THR A 150 -27.97 -3.05 -5.09
C THR A 150 -27.14 -2.11 -5.94
N VAL A 151 -26.05 -2.62 -6.56
CA VAL A 151 -25.20 -1.82 -7.46
C VAL A 151 -25.94 -1.44 -8.74
N LEU A 152 -26.74 -2.36 -9.30
CA LEU A 152 -27.57 -2.10 -10.49
C LEU A 152 -28.74 -1.14 -10.23
N ALA A 153 -29.15 -0.99 -8.96
CA ALA A 153 -30.17 -0.02 -8.56
C ALA A 153 -29.61 1.41 -8.43
N PHE A 154 -28.29 1.60 -8.52
CA PHE A 154 -27.66 2.91 -8.48
C PHE A 154 -27.82 3.66 -9.81
N GLY A 155 -27.87 4.98 -9.76
CA GLY A 155 -27.71 5.80 -10.95
C GLY A 155 -26.29 5.67 -11.53
N LEU A 156 -26.13 5.94 -12.83
CA LEU A 156 -24.84 5.81 -13.56
C LEU A 156 -23.66 6.49 -12.84
N ALA A 157 -23.86 7.70 -12.31
CA ALA A 157 -22.82 8.43 -11.59
C ALA A 157 -22.40 7.75 -10.28
N GLN A 158 -23.36 7.18 -9.54
CA GLN A 158 -23.09 6.47 -8.28
C GLN A 158 -22.44 5.11 -8.53
N GLN A 159 -22.78 4.44 -9.63
CA GLN A 159 -22.12 3.21 -10.06
C GLN A 159 -20.65 3.45 -10.43
N ILE A 160 -20.37 4.49 -11.21
CA ILE A 160 -18.99 4.88 -11.56
C ILE A 160 -18.19 5.21 -10.29
N LEU A 161 -18.78 5.93 -9.35
CA LEU A 161 -18.15 6.24 -8.07
C LEU A 161 -17.82 4.98 -7.30
N PHE A 162 -18.80 4.10 -7.14
CA PHE A 162 -18.67 2.88 -6.38
C PHE A 162 -17.50 2.03 -6.91
N HIS A 163 -17.46 1.80 -8.22
CA HIS A 163 -16.34 1.07 -8.84
C HIS A 163 -15.01 1.82 -8.73
N SER A 164 -14.99 3.15 -8.83
CA SER A 164 -13.75 3.93 -8.69
C SER A 164 -13.16 3.82 -7.29
N VAL A 165 -14.01 3.96 -6.25
CA VAL A 165 -13.60 3.80 -4.86
C VAL A 165 -13.14 2.38 -4.59
N ASP A 166 -13.87 1.38 -5.10
CA ASP A 166 -13.52 -0.02 -4.94
C ASP A 166 -12.16 -0.35 -5.59
N VAL A 167 -11.90 0.17 -6.80
CA VAL A 167 -10.62 -0.03 -7.49
C VAL A 167 -9.44 0.56 -6.70
N ILE A 168 -9.61 1.77 -6.16
CA ILE A 168 -8.57 2.42 -5.36
C ILE A 168 -8.35 1.68 -4.04
N LEU A 169 -9.44 1.30 -3.37
CA LEU A 169 -9.38 0.62 -2.08
C LEU A 169 -8.75 -0.76 -2.24
N THR A 170 -9.20 -1.53 -3.23
CA THR A 170 -8.65 -2.85 -3.56
C THR A 170 -7.19 -2.75 -3.96
N GLY A 171 -6.85 -1.82 -4.86
CA GLY A 171 -5.48 -1.58 -5.28
C GLY A 171 -4.57 -1.16 -4.14
N GLY A 172 -5.08 -0.33 -3.21
CA GLY A 172 -4.37 0.09 -2.01
C GLY A 172 -4.13 -1.05 -1.02
N VAL A 173 -5.11 -1.94 -0.83
CA VAL A 173 -4.96 -3.14 0.01
C VAL A 173 -3.89 -4.08 -0.56
N ILE A 174 -3.94 -4.34 -1.87
CA ILE A 174 -2.95 -5.18 -2.56
C ILE A 174 -1.55 -4.55 -2.50
N ALA A 175 -1.45 -3.24 -2.76
CA ALA A 175 -0.18 -2.51 -2.68
C ALA A 175 0.43 -2.49 -1.26
N GLY A 176 -0.43 -2.56 -0.24
CA GLY A 176 -0.03 -2.68 1.14
C GLY A 176 0.59 -4.03 1.51
N GLY A 177 0.54 -5.03 0.62
CA GLY A 177 1.07 -6.35 0.90
C GLY A 177 0.32 -7.06 2.04
N SER A 178 1.03 -7.92 2.77
CA SER A 178 0.52 -8.62 3.95
C SER A 178 0.02 -7.67 5.06
N ASP A 179 0.63 -6.50 5.23
CA ASP A 179 0.19 -5.46 6.17
C ASP A 179 -1.20 -4.91 5.81
N GLY A 180 -1.51 -4.78 4.52
CA GLY A 180 -2.82 -4.34 4.03
C GLY A 180 -3.93 -5.31 4.44
N ILE A 181 -3.68 -6.61 4.28
CA ILE A 181 -4.61 -7.67 4.64
C ILE A 181 -4.81 -7.76 6.15
N HIS A 182 -3.73 -7.65 6.93
CA HIS A 182 -3.82 -7.67 8.38
C HIS A 182 -4.73 -6.55 8.91
N LYS A 183 -4.58 -5.33 8.38
CA LYS A 183 -5.46 -4.20 8.71
C LYS A 183 -6.92 -4.46 8.31
N MET A 184 -7.18 -5.09 7.17
CA MET A 184 -8.55 -5.45 6.76
C MET A 184 -9.19 -6.46 7.72
N ALA A 185 -8.44 -7.47 8.16
CA ALA A 185 -8.91 -8.43 9.14
C ALA A 185 -9.20 -7.78 10.50
N GLU A 186 -8.35 -6.84 10.93
CA GLU A 186 -8.56 -6.05 12.14
C GLU A 186 -9.82 -5.18 12.06
N LEU A 187 -10.03 -4.48 10.95
CA LEU A 187 -11.24 -3.67 10.72
C LEU A 187 -12.51 -4.52 10.78
N TYR A 188 -12.48 -5.72 10.20
CA TYR A 188 -13.60 -6.66 10.30
C TYR A 188 -13.88 -7.08 11.75
N ARG A 189 -12.82 -7.41 12.51
CA ARG A 189 -12.95 -7.77 13.93
C ARG A 189 -13.60 -6.64 14.73
N VAL A 190 -13.12 -5.40 14.56
CA VAL A 190 -13.68 -4.22 15.23
C VAL A 190 -15.16 -4.01 14.86
N PHE A 191 -15.52 -4.22 13.59
CA PHE A 191 -16.91 -4.11 13.14
C PHE A 191 -17.83 -5.15 13.80
N VAL A 192 -17.40 -6.41 13.87
CA VAL A 192 -18.14 -7.50 14.51
C VAL A 192 -18.30 -7.25 16.01
N GLU A 193 -17.22 -6.88 16.70
CA GLU A 193 -17.25 -6.55 18.14
C GLU A 193 -18.21 -5.38 18.42
N THR A 194 -18.19 -4.34 17.58
CA THR A 194 -19.07 -3.17 17.71
C THR A 194 -20.54 -3.54 17.49
N LYS A 195 -20.85 -4.39 16.50
CA LYS A 195 -22.21 -4.89 16.29
C LYS A 195 -22.69 -5.73 17.49
N SER A 196 -21.87 -6.68 17.96
CA SER A 196 -22.19 -7.51 19.13
C SER A 196 -22.44 -6.67 20.38
N LYS A 197 -21.62 -5.63 20.62
CA LYS A 197 -21.78 -4.72 21.76
C LYS A 197 -23.05 -3.88 21.66
N LYS A 198 -23.41 -3.39 20.46
CA LYS A 198 -24.69 -2.67 20.23
C LYS A 198 -25.89 -3.57 20.49
N GLU A 199 -25.83 -4.84 20.07
CA GLU A 199 -26.90 -5.81 20.26
C GLU A 199 -27.08 -6.20 21.74
N LYS A 200 -25.99 -6.50 22.45
CA LYS A 200 -26.00 -6.73 23.91
C LYS A 200 -26.55 -5.53 24.69
N ARG A 201 -26.23 -4.30 24.29
CA ARG A 201 -26.76 -3.07 24.92
C ARG A 201 -28.25 -2.83 24.63
N LYS A 202 -28.76 -3.29 23.48
CA LYS A 202 -30.21 -3.26 23.18
C LYS A 202 -30.99 -4.30 24.00
N LEU A 203 -30.35 -5.41 24.36
CA LEU A 203 -30.94 -6.50 25.14
C LEU A 203 -30.88 -6.27 26.67
N SER A 204 -29.95 -5.45 27.18
CA SER A 204 -29.87 -5.15 28.62
C SER A 204 -31.06 -4.37 29.21
N PRO A 205 -31.67 -3.36 28.55
CA PRO A 205 -32.83 -2.65 29.11
C PRO A 205 -34.13 -3.47 29.09
N LEU A 206 -34.13 -4.65 28.47
CA LEU A 206 -35.27 -5.57 28.44
C LEU A 206 -35.21 -6.64 29.54
N LYS A 207 -34.10 -6.74 30.27
CA LYS A 207 -33.90 -7.75 31.33
C LYS A 207 -34.27 -7.24 32.73
N ASP A 208 -34.50 -5.93 32.87
CA ASP A 208 -34.84 -5.25 34.13
C ASP A 208 -36.31 -4.77 34.18
N LYS A 209 -37.19 -5.34 33.34
CA LYS A 209 -38.65 -5.20 33.42
C LYS A 209 -39.28 -6.57 33.62
#